data_AF-A0A3D0LYV1-F1
#
_entry.id   AF-A0A3D0LYV1-F1
#
_cell.length_a   1.000
_cell.length_b   1.000
_cell.length_c   1.000
_cell.angle_alpha   90.00
_cell.angle_beta   90.00
_cell.angle_gamma   90.00
#
_symmetry.space_group_name_H-M   'P 1'
#
loop_
_entity.id
_entity.type
_entity.pdbx_description
1 polymer ?
#
loop_
_entity_poly.entity_id
_entity_poly.type
_entity_poly.pdbx_seq_one_letter_code
_entity_poly.pdbx_strand_id
1 'polypeptide(L)' 'MSKAVFITGGASGIGRASAIAFAKAGENVFIIDIDIDGMN' A
#
# COMPACT_ATOMS: atom_id res chain seq x y z
N MET A 1 16.68 0.75 -9.40
CA MET A 1 16.54 0.96 -7.95
C MET A 1 15.06 1.14 -7.67
N SER A 2 14.45 0.33 -6.80
CA SER A 2 13.07 0.56 -6.37
C SER A 2 13.03 1.70 -5.35
N LYS A 3 11.94 2.46 -5.35
CA LYS A 3 11.61 3.50 -4.37
C LYS A 3 10.80 2.88 -3.23
N ALA A 4 10.88 3.51 -2.07
CA ALA A 4 9.98 3.22 -0.95
C ALA A 4 8.70 4.08 -1.10
N VAL A 5 7.55 3.44 -1.00
CA VAL A 5 6.23 4.09 -1.11
C VAL A 5 5.44 3.84 0.18
N PHE A 6 5.04 4.92 0.85
CA PHE A 6 4.24 4.87 2.08
C PHE A 6 2.81 5.30 1.76
N ILE A 7 1.83 4.46 2.07
CA ILE A 7 0.42 4.71 1.78
C ILE A 7 -0.39 4.65 3.06
N THR A 8 -0.92 5.80 3.48
CA THR A 8 -1.89 5.88 4.55
C THR A 8 -3.29 5.49 4.05
N GLY A 9 -4.10 4.82 4.87
CA GLY A 9 -5.41 4.33 4.44
C GLY A 9 -5.32 3.18 3.42
N GLY A 10 -4.20 2.45 3.40
CA GLY A 10 -3.88 1.45 2.39
C GLY A 10 -4.59 0.11 2.56
N ALA A 11 -5.33 -0.11 3.65
CA ALA A 11 -6.04 -1.37 3.91
C ALA A 11 -7.25 -1.58 3.00
N SER A 12 -7.84 -0.50 2.44
CA SER A 12 -9.06 -0.61 1.62
C SER A 12 -9.15 0.42 0.50
N GLY A 13 -10.19 0.30 -0.33
CA GLY A 13 -10.57 1.28 -1.34
C GLY A 13 -9.41 1.73 -2.25
N ILE A 14 -9.30 3.05 -2.44
CA ILE A 14 -8.29 3.68 -3.31
C ILE A 14 -6.87 3.48 -2.75
N GLY A 15 -6.71 3.45 -1.43
CA GLY A 15 -5.40 3.21 -0.80
C GLY A 15 -4.86 1.83 -1.16
N ARG A 16 -5.67 0.79 -1.03
CA ARG A 16 -5.32 -0.58 -1.42
C ARG A 16 -5.07 -0.71 -2.92
N ALA A 17 -5.91 -0.09 -3.75
CA ALA A 17 -5.72 -0.08 -5.20
C ALA A 17 -4.37 0.57 -5.59
N SER A 18 -4.01 1.66 -4.92
CA SER A 18 -2.73 2.35 -5.11
C SER A 18 -1.55 1.48 -4.67
N ALA A 19 -1.65 0.82 -3.51
CA ALA A 19 -0.63 -0.10 -3.00
C ALA A 19 -0.33 -1.23 -3.99
N ILE A 20 -1.39 -1.85 -4.53
CA ILE A 20 -1.27 -2.89 -5.55
C ILE A 20 -0.63 -2.35 -6.83
N ALA A 21 -1.00 -1.15 -7.28
CA ALA A 21 -0.42 -0.54 -8.47
C ALA A 21 1.09 -0.29 -8.34
N PHE A 22 1.54 0.28 -7.20
CA PHE A 22 2.96 0.50 -6.93
C PHE A 22 3.73 -0.81 -6.76
N ALA A 23 3.15 -1.80 -6.08
CA ALA A 23 3.77 -3.12 -5.94
C ALA A 23 3.96 -3.79 -7.31
N LYS A 24 2.97 -3.70 -8.21
CA LYS A 24 3.08 -4.18 -9.61
C LYS A 24 4.12 -3.43 -10.43
N ALA A 25 4.39 -2.17 -10.10
CA ALA A 25 5.46 -1.38 -10.72
C ALA A 25 6.87 -1.75 -10.19
N GLY A 26 6.97 -2.66 -9.21
CA GLY A 26 8.23 -3.13 -8.64
C GLY A 26 8.74 -2.27 -7.47
N GLU A 27 7.89 -1.44 -6.88
CA GLU A 27 8.27 -0.59 -5.75
C GLU A 27 8.14 -1.31 -4.41
N ASN A 28 8.89 -0.84 -3.41
CA ASN A 28 8.80 -1.33 -2.04
C ASN A 28 7.68 -0.57 -1.32
N VAL A 29 6.53 -1.23 -1.11
CA VAL A 29 5.31 -0.59 -0.60
C VAL A 29 5.08 -0.90 0.88
N PHE A 30 4.78 0.14 1.65
CA PHE A 30 4.42 0.08 3.07
C PHE A 30 3.01 0.64 3.24
N ILE A 31 2.10 -0.19 3.75
CA ILE A 31 0.74 0.22 4.09
C ILE A 31 0.73 0.70 5.55
N ILE A 32 0.12 1.86 5.80
CA ILE A 32 -0.11 2.42 7.12
C ILE A 32 -1.60 2.65 7.28
N ASP A 33 -2.23 1.94 8.19
CA ASP A 33 -3.67 2.01 8.42
C ASP A 33 -3.95 1.76 9.90
N ILE A 34 -5.10 2.27 10.36
CA ILE A 34 -5.60 1.99 11.72
C ILE A 34 -6.33 0.66 11.78
N ASP A 35 -6.86 0.20 10.65
CA ASP A 35 -7.56 -1.07 10.53
C ASP A 35 -6.55 -2.20 10.24
N ILE A 36 -6.08 -2.84 11.31
CA ILE A 36 -5.15 -3.98 11.24
C ILE A 36 -5.79 -5.16 10.51
N ASP A 37 -7.09 -5.41 10.71
CA ASP A 37 -7.79 -6.53 10.09
C ASP A 37 -7.94 -6.34 8.57
N GLY A 38 -7.98 -5.08 8.12
CA GLY A 38 -7.95 -4.73 6.70
C GLY A 38 -6.58 -4.94 6.01
N MET A 39 -5.50 -5.22 6.73
CA MET A 39 -4.14 -5.38 6.17
C MET A 39 -3.77 -6.81 5.75
N ASN A 40 -4.75 -7.71 5.67
CA ASN A 40 -4.55 -9.12 5.30
C ASN A 40 -4.34 -9.36 3.80
#